data_AF-A0A243PJY0-F1
#
_entry.id   AF-A0A243PJY0-F1
#
_cell.length_a   1.000
_cell.length_b   1.000
_cell.length_c   1.000
_cell.angle_alpha   90.00
_cell.angle_beta   90.00
_cell.angle_gamma   90.00
#
_symmetry.space_group_name_H-M   'P 1'
#
loop_
_entity.id
_entity.type
_entity.pdbx_description
1 polymer ?
#
loop_
_entity_poly.entity_id
_entity_poly.type
_entity_poly.pdbx_seq_one_letter_code
_entity_poly.pdbx_strand_id
1 'polypeptide(L)'
;MHRDAGCGCCAKWAEQVRAEFKRRVTVVDDPSRAAFQRARGVPQRLSSCHTAVIDGLVFEGHVPVADIKRLLAQRPRGVAGLAVAGMPLGSPGMEVPGQHRQPYVVMSFGPAGERVFARH
;
A
#
# COMPACT_ATOMS: atom_id res chain seq x y z
N MET A 1 -0.91 -7.94 -6.82
CA MET A 1 -1.71 -7.20 -5.83
C MET A 1 -2.91 -8.06 -5.50
N HIS A 2 -3.06 -8.39 -4.23
CA HIS A 2 -4.19 -9.12 -3.68
C HIS A 2 -5.14 -8.10 -3.09
N ARG A 3 -6.41 -8.10 -3.49
CA ARG A 3 -7.40 -7.12 -3.02
C ARG A 3 -8.67 -7.82 -2.57
N ASP A 4 -9.44 -7.11 -1.75
CA ASP A 4 -10.82 -7.48 -1.46
C ASP A 4 -11.67 -7.41 -2.74
N ALA A 5 -12.58 -8.38 -2.91
CA ALA A 5 -13.41 -8.48 -4.10
C ALA A 5 -14.28 -7.23 -4.30
N GLY A 6 -14.39 -6.74 -5.54
CA GLY A 6 -15.23 -5.58 -5.88
C GLY A 6 -14.68 -4.22 -5.45
N CYS A 7 -13.44 -4.14 -4.94
CA CYS A 7 -12.84 -2.88 -4.50
C CYS A 7 -12.42 -1.96 -5.68
N GLY A 8 -13.24 -0.95 -5.98
CA GLY A 8 -12.98 0.02 -7.06
C GLY A 8 -11.78 0.95 -6.81
N CYS A 9 -11.56 1.40 -5.56
CA CYS A 9 -10.41 2.25 -5.22
C CYS A 9 -9.07 1.51 -5.36
N CYS A 10 -9.05 0.20 -5.09
CA CYS A 10 -7.89 -0.67 -5.31
C CYS A 10 -7.48 -0.71 -6.80
N ALA A 11 -8.45 -0.70 -7.72
CA ALA A 11 -8.18 -0.67 -9.16
C ALA A 11 -7.50 0.65 -9.58
N LYS A 12 -8.02 1.78 -9.09
CA LYS A 12 -7.42 3.10 -9.35
C LYS A 12 -5.99 3.19 -8.84
N TRP A 13 -5.72 2.68 -7.63
CA TRP A 13 -4.36 2.62 -7.09
C TRP A 13 -3.42 1.80 -8.00
N ALA A 14 -3.86 0.62 -8.44
CA ALA A 14 -3.09 -0.23 -9.34
C ALA A 14 -2.80 0.43 -10.69
N GLU A 15 -3.72 1.24 -11.23
CA GLU A 15 -3.51 2.01 -12.45
C GLU A 15 -2.45 3.10 -12.27
N GLN A 16 -2.48 3.84 -11.16
CA GLN A 16 -1.45 4.83 -10.84
C GLN A 16 -0.07 4.16 -10.73
N VAL A 17 0.04 3.04 -10.02
CA VAL A 17 1.27 2.26 -9.92
C VAL A 17 1.74 1.79 -11.30
N ARG A 18 0.84 1.24 -12.14
CA ARG A 18 1.17 0.81 -13.51
C ARG A 18 1.72 1.97 -14.35
N ALA A 19 1.08 3.14 -14.30
CA ALA A 19 1.50 4.31 -15.06
C ALA A 19 2.89 4.81 -14.63
N GLU A 20 3.11 4.89 -13.32
CA GLU A 20 4.33 5.44 -12.75
C GLU A 20 5.54 4.50 -12.81
N PHE A 21 5.32 3.18 -12.73
CA PHE A 21 6.37 2.16 -12.84
C PHE A 21 6.55 1.62 -14.26
N LYS A 22 5.59 1.84 -15.16
CA LYS A 22 5.57 1.25 -16.51
C LYS A 22 5.75 -0.28 -16.50
N ARG A 23 5.20 -0.94 -15.47
CA ARG A 23 5.29 -2.39 -15.24
C ARG A 23 3.90 -3.01 -15.19
N ARG A 24 3.81 -4.30 -15.55
CA ARG A 24 2.59 -5.08 -15.39
C ARG A 24 2.25 -5.19 -13.89
N VAL A 25 0.99 -4.91 -13.56
CA VAL A 25 0.43 -5.16 -12.23
C VAL A 25 -0.55 -6.33 -12.35
N THR A 26 -0.20 -7.47 -11.77
CA THR A 26 -1.15 -8.59 -11.65
C THR A 26 -2.10 -8.29 -10.50
N VAL A 27 -3.40 -8.25 -10.77
CA VAL A 27 -4.46 -8.02 -9.78
C VAL A 27 -5.23 -9.31 -9.57
N VAL A 28 -5.43 -9.69 -8.31
CA VAL A 28 -6.16 -10.90 -7.90
C VAL A 28 -7.20 -10.49 -6.87
N ASP A 29 -8.46 -10.83 -7.11
CA ASP A 29 -9.50 -10.82 -6.09
C ASP A 29 -9.24 -12.01 -5.17
N ASP A 30 -8.82 -11.73 -3.93
CA ASP A 30 -8.28 -12.75 -3.03
C ASP A 30 -9.21 -12.92 -1.80
N PRO A 31 -10.05 -13.97 -1.76
CA PRO A 31 -10.91 -14.24 -0.60
C PRO A 31 -10.10 -14.61 0.66
N SER A 32 -8.82 -14.97 0.50
CA SER A 32 -7.89 -15.29 1.58
C SER A 32 -6.87 -14.16 1.84
N ARG A 33 -7.14 -12.93 1.39
CA ARG A 33 -6.20 -11.80 1.51
C ARG A 33 -5.72 -11.58 2.94
N ALA A 34 -6.58 -11.74 3.94
CA ALA A 34 -6.18 -11.59 5.33
C ALA A 34 -5.07 -12.58 5.73
N ALA A 35 -5.10 -13.82 5.23
CA ALA A 35 -4.03 -14.78 5.44
C ALA A 35 -2.76 -14.41 4.66
N PHE A 36 -2.91 -13.95 3.41
CA PHE A 36 -1.79 -13.46 2.60
C PHE A 36 -1.07 -12.28 3.29
N GLN A 37 -1.82 -11.28 3.73
CA GLN A 37 -1.34 -10.11 4.46
C GLN A 37 -0.53 -10.54 5.71
N ARG A 38 -1.09 -11.41 6.56
CA ARG A 38 -0.40 -11.91 7.76
C ARG A 38 0.88 -12.68 7.43
N ALA A 39 0.85 -13.54 6.40
CA ALA A 39 2.03 -14.29 5.95
C ALA A 39 3.15 -13.36 5.43
N ARG A 40 2.82 -12.13 5.04
CA ARG A 40 3.79 -11.09 4.65
C ARG A 40 4.25 -10.21 5.81
N GLY A 41 3.83 -10.50 7.03
CA GLY A 41 4.26 -9.79 8.23
C GLY A 41 3.66 -8.39 8.37
N VAL A 42 2.58 -8.09 7.65
CA VAL A 42 1.86 -6.83 7.81
C VAL A 42 1.19 -6.82 9.18
N PRO A 43 1.46 -5.83 10.04
CA PRO A 43 0.79 -5.70 11.34
C PRO A 43 -0.72 -5.48 11.15
N GLN A 44 -1.55 -6.17 11.94
CA GLN A 44 -3.01 -6.10 11.81
C GLN A 44 -3.57 -4.67 11.91
N ARG A 45 -2.97 -3.83 12.76
CA ARG A 45 -3.37 -2.41 12.90
C ARG A 45 -3.08 -1.55 11.67
N LEU A 46 -2.26 -2.02 10.75
CA LEU A 46 -1.92 -1.36 9.49
C LEU A 46 -2.72 -1.91 8.30
N SER A 47 -3.69 -2.79 8.54
CA SER A 47 -4.50 -3.40 7.49
C SER A 47 -5.28 -2.36 6.68
N SER A 48 -5.40 -2.62 5.38
CA SER A 48 -6.20 -1.87 4.41
C SER A 48 -6.97 -2.83 3.50
N CYS A 49 -7.38 -2.38 2.32
CA CYS A 49 -8.21 -3.10 1.34
C CYS A 49 -7.41 -3.93 0.31
N HIS A 50 -6.09 -3.70 0.19
CA HIS A 50 -5.23 -4.45 -0.73
C HIS A 50 -3.78 -4.55 -0.25
N THR A 51 -3.10 -5.60 -0.69
CA THR A 51 -1.68 -5.85 -0.43
C THR A 51 -0.96 -6.10 -1.76
N ALA A 52 0.05 -5.29 -2.06
CA ALA A 52 0.93 -5.46 -3.21
C ALA A 52 2.31 -5.91 -2.77
N VAL A 53 3.01 -6.64 -3.66
CA VAL A 53 4.41 -6.99 -3.49
C VAL A 53 5.15 -6.45 -4.71
N ILE A 54 6.16 -5.62 -4.49
CA ILE A 54 6.97 -4.99 -5.53
C ILE A 54 8.44 -5.19 -5.16
N ASP A 55 9.20 -5.86 -6.01
CA ASP A 55 10.63 -6.17 -5.85
C ASP A 55 10.99 -6.74 -4.45
N GLY A 56 10.11 -7.60 -3.94
CA GLY A 56 10.27 -8.30 -2.66
C GLY A 56 9.82 -7.51 -1.42
N LEU A 57 9.39 -6.25 -1.58
CA LEU A 57 8.83 -5.45 -0.49
C LEU A 57 7.30 -5.40 -0.56
N VAL A 58 6.67 -5.26 0.59
CA VAL A 58 5.22 -5.32 0.77
C VAL A 58 4.65 -3.91 0.86
N PHE A 59 3.53 -3.66 0.20
CA PHE A 59 2.84 -2.38 0.21
C PHE A 59 1.37 -2.61 0.55
N GLU A 60 0.95 -2.15 1.72
CA GLU A 60 -0.41 -2.34 2.24
C GLU A 60 -1.22 -1.05 2.10
N GLY A 61 -2.36 -1.14 1.41
CA GLY A 61 -3.27 -0.01 1.22
C GLY A 61 -2.74 1.06 0.29
N HIS A 62 -3.33 2.25 0.41
CA HIS A 62 -3.18 3.37 -0.51
C HIS A 62 -1.85 4.13 -0.34
N VAL A 63 -0.73 3.42 -0.39
CA VAL A 63 0.62 3.98 -0.29
C VAL A 63 0.93 4.84 -1.54
N PRO A 64 1.40 6.08 -1.39
CA PRO A 64 1.83 6.93 -2.51
C PRO A 64 2.97 6.33 -3.32
N VAL A 65 2.86 6.39 -4.66
CA VAL A 65 3.88 5.84 -5.56
C VAL A 65 5.26 6.46 -5.32
N ALA A 66 5.33 7.74 -4.96
CA ALA A 66 6.58 8.40 -4.58
C ALA A 66 7.25 7.75 -3.36
N ASP A 67 6.47 7.33 -2.36
CA ASP A 67 7.00 6.66 -1.17
C ASP A 67 7.41 5.21 -1.48
N ILE A 68 6.68 4.52 -2.36
CA ILE A 68 7.09 3.20 -2.90
C ILE A 68 8.45 3.31 -3.59
N LYS A 69 8.61 4.27 -4.52
CA LYS A 69 9.87 4.53 -5.23
C LYS A 69 11.00 4.86 -4.25
N ARG A 70 10.74 5.71 -3.24
CA ARG A 70 11.72 6.06 -2.22
C ARG A 70 12.18 4.84 -1.43
N LEU A 71 11.26 3.99 -0.97
CA LEU A 71 11.64 2.78 -0.23
C LEU A 71 12.43 1.80 -1.11
N LEU A 72 12.00 1.58 -2.35
CA LEU A 72 12.68 0.67 -3.28
C LEU A 72 14.10 1.12 -3.63
N ALA A 73 14.35 2.43 -3.69
CA ALA A 73 15.68 2.99 -3.91
C ALA A 73 16.58 2.86 -2.68
N GLN A 74 16.04 3.11 -1.47
CA GLN A 74 16.83 3.14 -0.24
C GLN A 74 17.09 1.75 0.35
N ARG A 75 16.14 0.82 0.20
CA ARG A 75 16.13 -0.54 0.81
C ARG A 75 16.74 -0.61 2.22
N PRO A 76 16.24 0.20 3.18
CA PRO A 76 16.78 0.24 4.53
C PRO A 76 16.69 -1.15 5.20
N ARG A 77 17.75 -1.53 5.91
CA ARG A 77 17.82 -2.83 6.60
C ARG A 77 16.68 -2.97 7.62
N GLY A 78 16.04 -4.14 7.61
CA GLY A 78 14.96 -4.47 8.55
C GLY A 78 13.60 -3.85 8.22
N VAL A 79 13.45 -3.19 7.06
CA VAL A 79 12.13 -2.77 6.55
C VAL A 79 11.64 -3.81 5.54
N ALA A 80 10.46 -4.35 5.79
CA ALA A 80 9.77 -5.32 4.93
C ALA A 80 8.75 -4.63 4.00
N GLY A 81 8.24 -3.46 4.36
CA GLY A 81 7.23 -2.78 3.58
C GLY A 81 6.75 -1.43 4.11
N LEU A 82 5.81 -0.83 3.37
CA LEU A 82 5.05 0.36 3.77
C LEU A 82 3.56 0.05 3.86
N ALA A 83 2.86 0.76 4.74
CA ALA A 83 1.41 0.64 4.89
C ALA A 83 0.74 2.00 5.08
N VAL A 84 -0.45 2.15 4.51
CA VAL A 84 -1.44 3.18 4.89
C VAL A 84 -2.63 2.44 5.47
N ALA A 85 -2.86 2.62 6.77
CA ALA A 85 -3.94 1.93 7.48
C ALA A 85 -5.31 2.47 7.05
N GLY A 86 -6.30 1.58 6.92
CA GLY A 86 -7.66 1.95 6.50
C GLY A 86 -7.70 2.45 5.06
N MET A 87 -8.58 3.42 4.78
CA MET A 87 -8.75 4.02 3.44
C MET A 87 -8.95 5.54 3.57
N PRO A 88 -7.89 6.32 3.89
CA PRO A 88 -8.02 7.76 4.07
C PRO A 88 -8.44 8.45 2.77
N LEU A 89 -9.43 9.32 2.86
CA LEU A 89 -9.90 10.08 1.71
C LEU A 89 -8.78 10.98 1.15
N GLY A 90 -8.60 10.98 -0.17
CA GLY A 90 -7.53 11.74 -0.83
C GLY A 90 -6.18 11.01 -0.89
N SER A 91 -6.04 9.83 -0.30
CA SER A 91 -4.93 8.92 -0.60
C SER A 91 -5.03 8.37 -2.03
N PRO A 92 -3.94 7.89 -2.65
CA PRO A 92 -3.93 7.39 -4.02
C PRO A 92 -5.00 6.33 -4.31
N GLY A 93 -5.94 6.60 -5.22
CA GLY A 93 -7.11 5.76 -5.52
C GLY A 93 -8.36 6.05 -4.67
N MET A 94 -8.23 6.85 -3.62
CA MET A 94 -9.30 7.36 -2.74
C MET A 94 -9.57 8.86 -2.97
N GLU A 95 -9.10 9.44 -4.07
CA GLU A 95 -9.38 10.82 -4.41
C GLU A 95 -10.83 11.00 -4.85
N VAL A 96 -11.50 12.00 -4.29
CA VAL A 96 -12.86 12.40 -4.68
C VAL A 96 -12.84 13.88 -5.05
N PRO A 97 -13.18 14.24 -6.30
CA PRO A 97 -13.22 15.64 -6.73
C PRO A 97 -14.09 16.50 -5.82
N GLY A 98 -13.59 17.67 -5.44
CA GLY A 98 -14.31 18.62 -4.58
C GLY A 98 -14.34 18.26 -3.09
N GLN A 99 -13.73 17.16 -2.66
CA GLN A 99 -13.61 16.82 -1.23
C GLN A 99 -12.22 17.10 -0.66
N HIS A 100 -12.19 17.44 0.63
CA HIS A 100 -10.94 17.64 1.36
C HIS A 100 -10.21 16.31 1.58
N ARG A 101 -8.88 16.35 1.50
CA ARG A 101 -8.03 15.20 1.80
C ARG A 101 -7.96 15.01 3.32
N GLN A 102 -8.08 13.78 3.77
CA GLN A 102 -7.79 13.41 5.16
C GLN A 102 -6.28 13.29 5.34
N PRO A 103 -5.71 13.82 6.43
CA PRO A 103 -4.30 13.59 6.73
C PRO A 103 -4.07 12.11 7.04
N TYR A 104 -2.95 11.57 6.59
CA TYR A 104 -2.57 10.19 6.87
C TYR A 104 -1.06 10.02 7.01
N VAL A 105 -0.68 8.90 7.60
CA VAL A 105 0.73 8.52 7.74
C VAL A 105 0.99 7.28 6.91
N VAL A 106 2.17 7.26 6.29
CA VAL A 106 2.73 6.04 5.72
C VAL A 106 3.66 5.46 6.76
N MET A 107 3.37 4.24 7.21
CA MET A 107 4.16 3.52 8.20
C MET A 107 5.08 2.54 7.50
N SER A 108 6.37 2.54 7.82
CA SER A 108 7.22 1.39 7.52
C SER A 108 7.03 0.31 8.57
N PHE A 109 7.19 -0.96 8.17
CA PHE A 109 7.14 -2.11 9.06
C PHE A 109 8.18 -3.16 8.66
N GLY A 110 8.54 -4.04 9.59
CA GLY A 110 9.48 -5.14 9.38
C GLY A 110 10.21 -5.52 10.68
N PRO A 111 11.29 -6.32 10.59
CA PRO A 111 12.11 -6.68 11.75
C PRO A 111 12.68 -5.48 12.54
N ALA A 112 12.84 -4.32 11.92
CA ALA A 112 13.26 -3.08 12.59
C ALA A 112 12.14 -2.40 13.39
N GLY A 113 10.94 -2.98 13.42
CA GLY A 113 9.74 -2.41 14.03
C GLY A 113 8.95 -1.50 13.08
N GLU A 114 7.99 -0.79 13.65
CA GLU A 114 7.15 0.16 12.92
C GLU A 114 7.58 1.60 13.15
N ARG A 115 7.66 2.40 12.08
CA ARG A 115 8.04 3.82 12.15
C ARG A 115 7.28 4.64 11.12
N VAL A 116 7.06 5.91 11.42
CA VAL A 116 6.53 6.86 10.43
C VAL A 116 7.56 7.02 9.32
N PHE A 117 7.17 6.74 8.07
CA PHE A 117 7.97 6.91 6.87
C PHE A 117 7.65 8.20 6.12
N ALA A 118 6.38 8.63 6.15
CA ALA A 118 5.91 9.90 5.58
C ALA A 118 4.62 10.37 6.25
N ARG A 119 4.31 11.66 6.12
CA ARG A 119 3.04 12.28 6.49
C ARG A 119 2.48 13.00 5.28
N HIS A 120 1.18 12.86 5.05
CA HIS A 120 0.43 13.46 3.94
C HIS A 120 -0.85 14.10 4.46
#